data_AF-A0A968LZH2-F1
#
_entry.id   AF-A0A968LZH2-F1
#
_cell.length_a   1.000
_cell.length_b   1.000
_cell.length_c   1.000
_cell.angle_alpha   90.00
_cell.angle_beta   90.00
_cell.angle_gamma   90.00
#
_symmetry.space_group_name_H-M   'P 1'
#
loop_
_entity.id
_entity.type
_entity.pdbx_description
1 polymer ?
#
loop_
_entity_poly.entity_id
_entity_poly.type
_entity_poly.pdbx_seq_one_letter_code
_entity_poly.pdbx_strand_id
1 'polypeptide(L)'
;MSLRLLIDEDSQAKRLVIFLKNAGHDVITVNEAELSGKFDDEVMDYARQNGRIVLTRNYDDFQELHNANPVHPGILVVYQDGSPSKDMSHQTIVKAIANLESSEIPLANQFFALNHWNYGASPSLLCRSNFIGRVI
;
A
#
# COMPACT_ATOMS: atom_id res chain seq x y z
N MET A 1 10.44 -5.90 7.91
CA MET A 1 9.58 -6.69 8.82
C MET A 1 8.71 -7.57 7.92
N SER A 2 7.66 -8.23 8.42
CA SER A 2 6.68 -8.90 7.56
C SER A 2 5.37 -8.12 7.65
N LEU A 3 4.96 -7.48 6.54
CA LEU A 3 3.65 -6.84 6.43
C LEU A 3 2.59 -7.87 6.07
N ARG A 4 1.37 -7.66 6.57
CA ARG A 4 0.19 -8.43 6.18
C ARG A 4 -0.59 -7.59 5.17
N LEU A 5 -0.54 -7.96 3.90
CA LEU A 5 -1.11 -7.21 2.79
C LEU A 5 -2.41 -7.85 2.31
N LEU A 6 -3.41 -7.02 2.04
CA LEU A 6 -4.59 -7.33 1.25
C LEU A 6 -4.45 -6.62 -0.10
N ILE A 7 -4.33 -7.38 -1.18
CA ILE A 7 -4.15 -6.83 -2.52
C ILE A 7 -5.51 -6.63 -3.17
N ASP A 8 -5.84 -5.37 -3.44
CA ASP A 8 -7.09 -4.94 -4.04
C ASP A 8 -7.26 -5.43 -5.50
N GLU A 9 -8.48 -5.36 -6.04
CA GLU A 9 -8.85 -5.92 -7.35
C GLU A 9 -7.98 -5.39 -8.49
N ASP A 10 -7.66 -4.10 -8.46
CA ASP A 10 -6.82 -3.42 -9.45
C ASP A 10 -5.32 -3.74 -9.33
N SER A 11 -4.93 -4.53 -8.32
CA SER A 11 -3.54 -4.73 -7.92
C SER A 11 -3.07 -6.18 -7.87
N GLN A 12 -3.92 -7.13 -8.29
CA GLN A 12 -3.65 -8.56 -8.20
C GLN A 12 -2.73 -9.14 -9.29
N ALA A 13 -1.90 -8.32 -9.95
CA ALA A 13 -0.97 -8.83 -10.97
C ALA A 13 -0.11 -9.96 -10.37
N LYS A 14 -0.19 -11.18 -10.92
CA LYS A 14 0.48 -12.39 -10.37
C LYS A 14 1.96 -12.14 -10.03
N ARG A 15 2.65 -11.40 -10.88
CA ARG A 15 4.07 -11.05 -10.69
C ARG A 15 4.31 -10.16 -9.47
N LEU A 16 3.43 -9.19 -9.21
CA LEU A 16 3.49 -8.35 -8.01
C LEU A 16 3.30 -9.19 -6.75
N VAL A 17 2.26 -10.02 -6.72
CA VAL A 17 1.97 -10.93 -5.60
C VAL A 17 3.16 -11.83 -5.30
N ILE A 18 3.78 -12.42 -6.32
CA ILE A 18 5.00 -13.25 -6.16
C ILE A 18 6.15 -12.42 -5.57
N PHE A 19 6.39 -11.21 -6.07
CA PHE A 19 7.49 -10.40 -5.55
C PHE A 19 7.27 -9.97 -4.09
N LEU A 20 6.04 -9.62 -3.70
CA LEU A 20 5.71 -9.28 -2.31
C LEU A 20 5.85 -10.49 -1.38
N LYS A 21 5.39 -11.68 -1.81
CA LYS A 21 5.60 -12.94 -1.06
C LYS A 21 7.08 -13.29 -0.94
N ASN A 22 7.86 -13.16 -2.01
CA ASN A 22 9.32 -13.38 -2.00
C ASN A 22 10.07 -12.35 -1.14
N ALA A 23 9.53 -11.14 -0.96
CA ALA A 23 10.05 -10.14 -0.03
C ALA A 23 9.73 -10.46 1.45
N GLY A 24 8.98 -11.53 1.72
CA GLY A 24 8.69 -12.01 3.07
C GLY A 24 7.40 -11.49 3.69
N HIS A 25 6.48 -10.93 2.89
CA HIS A 25 5.18 -10.44 3.36
C HIS A 25 4.10 -11.54 3.34
N ASP A 26 3.16 -11.48 4.28
CA ASP A 26 1.91 -12.26 4.29
C ASP A 26 0.93 -11.58 3.34
N VAL A 27 0.80 -12.12 2.12
CA VAL A 27 -0.01 -11.52 1.05
C VAL A 27 -1.23 -12.39 0.76
N ILE A 28 -2.41 -11.79 0.86
CA ILE A 28 -3.65 -12.33 0.33
C ILE A 28 -4.23 -11.35 -0.69
N THR A 29 -4.86 -11.84 -1.76
CA THR A 29 -5.61 -10.99 -2.69
C THR A 29 -7.10 -10.95 -2.36
N VAL A 30 -7.84 -9.94 -2.82
CA VAL A 30 -9.31 -9.92 -2.65
C VAL A 30 -9.98 -11.13 -3.32
N ASN A 31 -9.41 -11.71 -4.38
CA ASN A 31 -9.91 -12.98 -4.95
C ASN A 31 -9.71 -14.15 -3.98
N GLU A 32 -8.53 -14.28 -3.38
CA GLU A 32 -8.23 -15.33 -2.38
C GLU A 32 -9.07 -15.15 -1.10
N ALA A 33 -9.49 -13.92 -0.79
CA ALA A 33 -10.37 -13.57 0.32
C ALA A 33 -11.87 -13.63 0.01
N GLU A 34 -12.26 -14.05 -1.21
CA GLU A 34 -13.66 -14.11 -1.67
C GLU A 34 -14.38 -12.73 -1.67
N LEU A 35 -13.62 -11.66 -1.92
CA LEU A 35 -14.07 -10.27 -1.95
C LEU A 35 -14.12 -9.66 -3.37
N SER A 36 -13.91 -10.48 -4.41
CA SER A 36 -13.98 -9.98 -5.80
C SER A 36 -15.37 -9.41 -6.12
N GLY A 37 -15.40 -8.20 -6.70
CA GLY A 37 -16.64 -7.49 -7.02
C GLY A 37 -17.45 -7.02 -5.80
N LYS A 38 -16.88 -7.09 -4.60
CA LYS A 38 -17.46 -6.47 -3.40
C LYS A 38 -17.16 -4.97 -3.39
N PHE A 39 -17.91 -4.23 -2.58
CA PHE A 39 -17.68 -2.80 -2.41
C PHE A 39 -16.40 -2.54 -1.60
N ASP A 40 -15.78 -1.39 -1.82
CA ASP A 40 -14.50 -1.02 -1.18
C ASP A 40 -14.62 -0.94 0.35
N ASP A 41 -15.82 -0.65 0.89
CA ASP A 41 -16.11 -0.68 2.33
C ASP A 41 -16.04 -2.10 2.90
N GLU A 42 -16.57 -3.10 2.20
CA GLU A 42 -16.45 -4.53 2.55
C GLU A 42 -14.97 -4.98 2.53
N VAL A 43 -14.19 -4.52 1.54
CA VAL A 43 -12.74 -4.77 1.47
C VAL A 43 -12.01 -4.17 2.67
N MET A 44 -12.34 -2.91 3.01
CA MET A 44 -11.76 -2.22 4.16
C MET A 44 -12.16 -2.86 5.50
N ASP A 45 -13.39 -3.36 5.63
CA ASP A 45 -13.83 -4.06 6.84
C ASP A 45 -13.12 -5.40 7.01
N TYR A 46 -12.92 -6.16 5.92
CA TYR A 46 -12.08 -7.35 5.97
C TYR A 46 -10.65 -7.00 6.40
N ALA A 47 -10.07 -5.95 5.84
CA ALA A 47 -8.73 -5.48 6.18
C ALA A 47 -8.60 -5.15 7.68
N ARG A 48 -9.58 -4.43 8.24
CA ARG A 48 -9.66 -4.10 9.68
C ARG A 48 -9.73 -5.36 10.54
N GLN A 49 -10.68 -6.25 10.26
CA GLN A 49 -10.93 -7.46 11.05
C GLN A 49 -9.73 -8.42 11.04
N ASN A 50 -8.97 -8.45 9.94
CA ASN A 50 -7.85 -9.37 9.77
C ASN A 50 -6.48 -8.73 10.03
N GLY A 51 -6.44 -7.44 10.37
CA GLY A 51 -5.18 -6.71 10.62
C GLY A 51 -4.29 -6.65 9.36
N ARG A 52 -4.90 -6.40 8.19
CA ARG A 52 -4.21 -6.31 6.90
C ARG A 52 -4.17 -4.87 6.38
N ILE A 53 -3.04 -4.52 5.79
CA ILE A 53 -2.82 -3.26 5.08
C ILE A 53 -3.30 -3.43 3.65
N VAL A 54 -4.13 -2.51 3.15
CA VAL A 54 -4.61 -2.58 1.76
C VAL A 54 -3.55 -2.03 0.81
N LEU A 55 -3.32 -2.70 -0.31
CA LEU A 55 -2.55 -2.18 -1.45
C LEU A 55 -3.49 -2.03 -2.66
N THR A 56 -3.68 -0.81 -3.12
CA THR A 56 -4.61 -0.46 -4.21
C THR A 56 -4.02 0.58 -5.16
N ARG A 57 -4.57 0.70 -6.37
CA ARG A 57 -4.38 1.85 -7.28
C ARG A 57 -5.60 2.78 -7.26
N ASN A 58 -6.71 2.38 -6.65
CA ASN A 58 -7.93 3.15 -6.52
C ASN A 58 -7.78 4.21 -5.43
N TYR A 59 -7.13 5.31 -5.79
CA TYR A 59 -6.82 6.38 -4.85
C TYR A 59 -8.07 7.08 -4.30
N ASP A 60 -8.93 7.57 -5.18
CA ASP A 60 -10.02 8.48 -4.82
C ASP A 60 -10.98 7.80 -3.83
N ASP A 61 -11.45 6.58 -4.16
CA ASP A 61 -12.42 5.86 -3.33
C ASP A 61 -11.82 5.45 -1.98
N PHE A 62 -10.57 4.97 -1.94
CA PHE A 62 -9.93 4.61 -0.68
C PHE A 62 -9.53 5.83 0.16
N GLN A 63 -9.29 6.99 -0.44
CA GLN A 63 -9.07 8.24 0.30
C GLN A 63 -10.37 8.69 0.98
N GLU A 64 -11.52 8.59 0.30
CA GLU A 64 -12.82 8.86 0.90
C GLU A 64 -13.11 7.91 2.07
N LEU A 65 -12.85 6.60 1.90
CA LEU A 65 -13.00 5.62 2.97
C LEU A 65 -12.06 5.85 4.15
N HIS A 66 -10.82 6.26 3.89
CA HIS A 66 -9.86 6.66 4.93
C HIS A 66 -10.38 7.83 5.76
N ASN A 67 -10.90 8.87 5.10
CA ASN A 67 -11.45 10.06 5.74
C ASN A 67 -12.74 9.75 6.53
N ALA A 68 -13.58 8.86 6.00
CA ALA A 68 -14.82 8.45 6.65
C ALA A 68 -14.58 7.59 7.90
N ASN A 69 -13.59 6.70 7.88
CA ASN A 69 -13.21 5.89 9.03
C ASN A 69 -11.68 5.69 9.09
N PRO A 70 -10.97 6.52 9.88
CA PRO A 70 -9.51 6.52 9.93
C PRO A 70 -8.93 5.34 10.71
N VAL A 71 -9.75 4.45 11.29
CA VAL A 71 -9.27 3.29 12.05
C VAL A 71 -9.07 2.10 11.11
N HIS A 72 -7.81 1.80 10.77
CA HIS A 72 -7.42 0.65 9.94
C HIS A 72 -5.92 0.34 10.06
N PRO A 73 -5.46 -0.86 9.64
CA PRO A 73 -4.04 -1.24 9.76
C PRO A 73 -3.09 -0.42 8.86
N GLY A 74 -3.61 0.15 7.78
CA GLY A 74 -2.90 1.05 6.87
C GLY A 74 -3.44 0.92 5.44
N ILE A 75 -3.26 1.94 4.62
CA ILE A 75 -3.55 1.91 3.18
C ILE A 75 -2.31 2.36 2.42
N LEU A 76 -1.90 1.56 1.44
CA LEU A 76 -0.81 1.85 0.52
C LEU A 76 -1.43 2.06 -0.87
N VAL A 77 -1.26 3.25 -1.43
CA VAL A 77 -1.73 3.55 -2.77
C VAL A 77 -0.56 3.64 -3.75
N VAL A 78 -0.79 3.19 -4.99
CA VAL A 78 0.10 3.39 -6.12
C VAL A 78 -0.61 4.25 -7.17
N TYR A 79 -0.20 5.51 -7.30
CA TYR A 79 -0.73 6.39 -8.34
C TYR A 79 -0.31 5.95 -9.73
N GLN A 80 -1.26 6.04 -10.66
CA GLN A 80 -1.03 5.94 -12.09
C GLN A 80 -1.33 7.30 -12.73
N ASP A 81 -0.33 7.90 -13.36
CA ASP A 81 -0.43 9.25 -13.95
C ASP A 81 -1.05 9.24 -15.37
N GLY A 82 -1.83 8.20 -15.70
CA GLY A 82 -2.36 7.94 -17.04
C GLY A 82 -1.29 7.69 -18.13
N SER A 83 -0.01 7.73 -17.77
CA SER A 83 1.14 7.51 -18.63
C SER A 83 1.85 6.23 -18.20
N PRO A 84 1.74 5.12 -18.97
CA PRO A 84 2.29 3.82 -18.57
C PRO A 84 3.81 3.82 -18.31
N SER A 85 4.56 4.76 -18.89
CA SER A 85 6.00 4.91 -18.67
C SER A 85 6.36 5.48 -17.30
N LYS A 86 5.39 6.11 -16.61
CA LYS A 86 5.55 6.69 -15.28
C LYS A 86 5.00 5.81 -14.16
N ASP A 87 4.25 4.78 -14.51
CA ASP A 87 3.71 3.83 -13.55
C ASP A 87 4.84 3.08 -12.83
N MET A 88 4.66 2.87 -11.53
CA MET A 88 5.61 2.10 -10.75
C MET A 88 5.64 0.64 -11.25
N SER A 89 6.82 0.15 -11.58
CA SER A 89 7.01 -1.29 -11.85
C SER A 89 6.76 -2.11 -10.57
N HIS A 90 6.48 -3.41 -10.71
CA HIS A 90 6.30 -4.28 -9.55
C HIS A 90 7.53 -4.30 -8.63
N GLN A 91 8.75 -4.27 -9.18
CA GLN A 91 9.98 -4.16 -8.40
C GLN A 91 10.05 -2.83 -7.65
N THR A 92 9.58 -1.75 -8.28
CA THR A 92 9.51 -0.41 -7.69
C THR A 92 8.56 -0.37 -6.51
N ILE A 93 7.38 -1.00 -6.61
CA ILE A 93 6.40 -1.11 -5.52
C ILE A 93 7.02 -1.84 -4.33
N VAL A 94 7.64 -2.99 -4.56
CA VAL A 94 8.29 -3.78 -3.48
C VAL A 94 9.41 -2.99 -2.81
N LYS A 95 10.23 -2.28 -3.61
CA LYS A 95 11.29 -1.41 -3.08
C LYS A 95 10.73 -0.25 -2.26
N ALA A 96 9.64 0.38 -2.71
CA ALA A 96 8.98 1.45 -2.00
C ALA A 96 8.44 0.99 -0.64
N ILE A 97 7.86 -0.20 -0.58
CA ILE A 97 7.44 -0.82 0.69
C ILE A 97 8.65 -1.05 1.61
N ALA A 98 9.76 -1.58 1.10
CA ALA A 98 10.97 -1.78 1.91
C ALA A 98 11.55 -0.45 2.46
N ASN A 99 11.49 0.62 1.67
CA ASN A 99 11.91 1.95 2.11
C ASN A 99 10.96 2.51 3.18
N LEU A 100 9.64 2.32 3.03
CA LEU A 100 8.65 2.71 4.02
C LEU A 100 8.85 1.94 5.33
N GLU A 101 9.06 0.63 5.30
CA GLU A 101 9.38 -0.17 6.48
C GLU A 101 10.65 0.30 7.18
N SER A 102 11.68 0.70 6.42
CA SER A 102 12.95 1.18 6.97
C SER A 102 12.85 2.57 7.61
N SER A 103 11.76 3.30 7.38
CA SER A 103 11.54 4.62 7.99
C SER A 103 11.02 4.56 9.42
N GLU A 104 10.59 3.38 9.88
CA GLU A 104 10.01 3.15 11.21
C GLU A 104 8.77 4.01 11.53
N ILE A 105 8.15 4.61 10.51
CA ILE A 105 6.89 5.34 10.66
C ILE A 105 5.75 4.34 10.91
N PRO A 106 4.88 4.57 11.91
CA PRO A 106 3.71 3.73 12.13
C PRO A 106 2.78 3.69 10.91
N LEU A 107 2.34 2.50 10.51
CA LEU A 107 1.44 2.32 9.35
C LEU A 107 -0.04 2.38 9.73
N ALA A 108 -0.36 2.12 11.00
CA ALA A 108 -1.74 2.14 11.50
C ALA A 108 -2.37 3.52 11.29
N ASN A 109 -3.58 3.51 10.75
CA ASN A 109 -4.39 4.70 10.46
C ASN A 109 -3.70 5.67 9.48
N GLN A 110 -2.71 5.21 8.70
CA GLN A 110 -2.03 6.02 7.70
C GLN A 110 -2.43 5.64 6.28
N PHE A 111 -2.42 6.65 5.41
CA PHE A 111 -2.63 6.53 3.98
C PHE A 111 -1.35 6.97 3.25
N PHE A 112 -0.59 6.02 2.69
CA PHE A 112 0.71 6.30 2.06
C PHE A 112 0.67 6.08 0.55
N ALA A 113 1.06 7.11 -0.18
CA ALA A 113 1.37 6.99 -1.59
C ALA A 113 2.80 6.47 -1.83
N LEU A 114 2.91 5.22 -2.31
CA LEU A 114 4.20 4.54 -2.53
C LEU A 114 5.08 5.24 -3.57
N ASN A 115 4.50 6.05 -4.45
CA ASN A 115 5.23 6.85 -5.44
C ASN A 115 6.28 7.77 -4.80
N HIS A 116 6.05 8.22 -3.57
CA HIS A 116 7.00 9.06 -2.81
C HIS A 116 8.11 8.26 -2.13
N TRP A 117 8.04 6.93 -2.13
CA TRP A 117 8.95 6.04 -1.42
C TRP A 117 9.93 5.32 -2.35
N ASN A 118 10.00 5.67 -3.65
CA ASN A 118 10.88 5.04 -4.63
C ASN A 118 12.30 5.67 -4.73
N TYR A 119 12.91 6.07 -3.61
CA TYR A 119 14.28 6.61 -3.63
C TYR A 119 15.34 5.50 -3.57
N GLY A 120 16.56 5.79 -4.05
CA GLY A 120 17.73 4.92 -3.88
C GLY A 120 18.07 4.79 -2.41
N ALA A 121 18.38 3.58 -1.94
CA ALA A 121 18.58 3.28 -0.52
C ALA A 121 19.67 4.19 0.09
N SER A 122 19.26 5.17 0.90
CA SER A 122 20.14 5.82 1.86
C SER A 122 19.33 6.18 3.11
N PRO A 123 19.31 5.28 4.13
CA PRO A 123 18.59 5.50 5.38
C PRO A 123 19.14 6.66 6.22
N SER A 124 20.31 7.23 5.89
CA SER A 124 21.06 8.12 6.78
C SER A 124 20.81 9.63 6.58
N LEU A 125 20.00 10.06 5.61
CA LEU A 125 19.81 11.49 5.30
C LEU A 125 18.40 12.05 5.55
N LEU A 126 17.43 11.22 5.95
CA LEU A 126 16.05 11.69 6.17
C LEU A 126 15.69 11.93 7.64
N CYS A 127 16.65 11.80 8.56
CA CYS A 127 16.48 12.38 9.88
C CYS A 127 16.60 13.92 9.75
N ARG A 128 15.47 14.63 9.87
CA ARG A 128 15.33 16.09 10.15
C ARG A 128 15.04 17.08 9.01
N SER A 129 14.35 16.72 7.93
CA SER A 129 13.77 17.75 7.07
C SER A 129 12.35 17.42 6.64
N ASN A 130 11.38 17.85 7.45
CA ASN A 130 10.03 18.29 7.03
C ASN A 130 9.35 17.51 5.88
N PHE A 131 9.50 16.20 5.84
CA PHE A 131 8.66 15.32 5.03
C PHE A 131 7.65 14.65 5.97
N ILE A 132 6.99 15.49 6.78
CA ILE A 132 5.67 15.14 7.28
C ILE A 132 4.85 15.05 6.01
N GLY A 133 4.53 13.82 5.61
CA GLY A 133 3.75 13.55 4.42
C GLY A 133 2.62 14.56 4.36
N ARG A 134 2.53 15.27 3.23
CA ARG A 134 1.26 15.86 2.85
C ARG A 134 0.28 14.69 2.87
N VAL A 135 -0.51 14.63 3.93
CA VAL A 135 -1.89 14.19 3.85
C VAL A 135 -2.44 15.02 2.70
N ILE A 136 -2.57 14.38 1.54
CA ILE A 136 -3.39 14.88 0.46
C ILE A 136 -4.82 14.51 0.79
#